data_AF-A0A938RSR4-F1
#
_entry.id   AF-A0A938RSR4-F1
#
_cell.length_a   1.000
_cell.length_b   1.000
_cell.length_c   1.000
_cell.angle_alpha   90.00
_cell.angle_beta   90.00
_cell.angle_gamma   90.00
#
_symmetry.space_group_name_H-M   'P 1'
#
loop_
_entity.id
_entity.type
_entity.pdbx_description
1 polymer ?
#
loop_
_entity_poly.entity_id
_entity_poly.type
_entity_poly.pdbx_seq_one_letter_code
_entity_poly.pdbx_strand_id
1 'polypeptide(L)'
;MEALLMKRFRCPDCSAVHTLLPQDFLKGLRFSAEVVSKCLCCKIDGNRWLSSVVRQNQQYWYRCLRKWASRQANVIKPALFHLKAFLLGKTSEHFEPLFL
;
A
#
# COMPACT_ATOMS: atom_id res chain seq x y z
N MET A 1 3.03 31.33 -5.82
CA MET A 1 3.83 30.59 -4.82
C MET A 1 3.92 29.17 -5.33
N GLU A 2 5.12 28.71 -5.69
CA GLU A 2 5.33 27.44 -6.39
C GLU A 2 5.60 26.34 -5.34
N ALA A 3 4.82 25.27 -5.35
CA ALA A 3 4.97 24.18 -4.37
C ALA A 3 6.18 23.31 -4.72
N LEU A 4 7.07 23.09 -3.74
CA LEU A 4 8.31 22.33 -3.93
C LEU A 4 8.10 20.87 -3.56
N LEU A 5 8.35 19.95 -4.50
CA LEU A 5 8.28 18.51 -4.27
C LEU A 5 9.41 18.05 -3.35
N MET A 6 9.13 17.95 -2.05
CA MET A 6 10.13 17.60 -1.04
C MET A 6 9.98 16.13 -0.63
N LYS A 7 10.99 15.29 -0.91
CA LYS A 7 10.96 13.86 -0.56
C LYS A 7 11.13 13.61 0.95
N ARG A 8 11.88 14.47 1.63
CA ARG A 8 12.14 14.45 3.06
C ARG A 8 12.16 15.87 3.57
N PHE A 9 11.29 16.16 4.53
CA PHE A 9 11.24 17.42 5.24
C PHE A 9 11.82 17.21 6.63
N ARG A 10 12.86 17.97 6.98
CA ARG A 10 13.38 18.00 8.35
C ARG A 10 12.69 19.16 9.06
N CYS A 11 11.88 18.84 10.08
CA CYS A 11 11.17 19.86 10.84
C CYS A 11 12.18 20.75 11.59
N PRO A 12 12.14 22.08 11.44
CA PRO A 12 13.04 22.98 12.17
C PRO A 12 12.78 22.96 13.67
N ASP A 13 11.54 22.70 14.10
CA ASP A 13 11.16 22.75 15.52
C ASP A 13 11.47 21.45 16.28
N CYS A 14 11.12 20.30 15.71
CA CYS A 14 11.31 19.00 16.37
C CYS A 14 12.50 18.19 15.83
N SER A 15 13.22 18.70 14.84
CA SER A 15 14.34 18.03 14.16
C SER A 15 14.02 16.68 13.49
N ALA A 16 12.75 16.24 13.54
CA ALA A 16 12.29 14.99 12.97
C ALA A 16 12.30 15.04 11.43
N VAL A 17 12.50 13.89 10.80
CA VAL A 17 12.46 13.76 9.34
C VAL A 17 11.12 13.18 8.91
N HIS A 18 10.26 14.04 8.38
CA HIS A 18 9.01 13.65 7.75
C HIS A 18 9.28 13.21 6.33
N THR A 19 8.93 11.97 6.00
CA THR A 19 8.93 11.51 4.61
C THR A 19 7.56 11.83 4.03
N LEU A 20 7.52 12.77 3.09
CA LEU A 20 6.28 13.10 2.39
C LEU A 20 6.05 12.05 1.31
N LEU A 21 4.83 11.52 1.31
CA LEU A 21 4.33 10.64 0.25
C LEU A 21 3.17 11.35 -0.43
N PRO A 22 2.95 11.12 -1.73
CA PRO A 22 1.71 11.53 -2.39
C PRO A 22 0.51 10.97 -1.61
N GLN A 23 -0.60 11.71 -1.62
CA GLN A 23 -1.82 11.36 -0.87
C GLN A 23 -2.32 9.94 -1.16
N ASP A 24 -2.10 9.48 -2.39
CA ASP A 24 -2.61 8.21 -2.90
C ASP A 24 -1.74 7.01 -2.52
N PHE A 25 -0.60 7.25 -1.87
CA PHE A 25 0.37 6.21 -1.52
C PHE A 25 0.06 5.60 -0.16
N LEU A 26 0.23 4.28 -0.08
CA LEU A 26 -0.09 3.51 1.11
C LEU A 26 1.00 3.64 2.20
N LYS A 27 0.61 3.79 3.46
CA LYS A 27 1.56 3.86 4.58
C LYS A 27 2.44 2.61 4.65
N GLY A 28 3.76 2.82 4.56
CA GLY A 28 4.75 1.73 4.57
C GLY A 28 4.84 0.92 3.27
N LEU A 29 4.06 1.25 2.22
CA LEU A 29 4.24 0.72 0.87
C LEU A 29 4.46 1.93 -0.06
N ARG A 30 5.66 2.05 -0.66
CA ARG A 30 6.05 3.24 -1.45
C ARG A 30 5.39 3.30 -2.84
N PHE A 31 4.11 2.95 -2.94
CA PHE A 31 3.32 2.86 -4.17
C PHE A 31 1.87 3.28 -3.92
N SER A 32 1.17 3.69 -4.98
CA SER A 32 -0.24 4.09 -4.91
C SER A 32 -1.14 2.91 -4.52
N ALA A 33 -2.25 3.21 -3.86
CA ALA A 33 -3.26 2.24 -3.48
C ALA A 33 -3.79 1.47 -4.70
N GLU A 34 -4.00 2.17 -5.82
CA GLU A 34 -4.49 1.59 -7.08
C GLU A 34 -3.52 0.53 -7.66
N VAL A 35 -2.23 0.84 -7.72
CA VAL A 35 -1.24 -0.10 -8.29
C VAL A 35 -1.12 -1.34 -7.40
N VAL A 36 -1.08 -1.13 -6.09
CA VAL A 36 -0.98 -2.22 -5.11
C VAL A 36 -2.26 -3.08 -5.13
N SER A 37 -3.44 -2.46 -5.15
CA SER A 37 -4.73 -3.16 -5.19
C SER A 37 -4.83 -4.02 -6.44
N LYS A 38 -4.57 -3.46 -7.64
CA LYS A 38 -4.62 -4.18 -8.91
C LYS A 38 -3.68 -5.39 -8.94
N CYS A 39 -2.43 -5.23 -8.48
CA CYS A 39 -1.47 -6.32 -8.44
C CYS A 39 -1.89 -7.44 -7.47
N LEU A 40 -2.41 -7.07 -6.29
CA LEU A 40 -2.85 -8.04 -5.29
C LEU A 40 -4.15 -8.73 -5.70
N CYS A 41 -5.10 -8.04 -6.35
CA CYS A 41 -6.29 -8.65 -6.94
C CYS A 41 -5.90 -9.68 -8.01
N CYS A 42 -5.02 -9.32 -8.96
CA CYS A 42 -4.52 -10.27 -9.96
C CYS A 42 -3.88 -11.52 -9.32
N LYS A 43 -3.20 -11.35 -8.18
CA LYS A 43 -2.59 -12.46 -7.45
C LYS A 43 -3.61 -13.31 -6.71
N ILE A 44 -4.63 -12.72 -6.10
CA ILE A 44 -5.65 -13.42 -5.32
C ILE A 44 -6.59 -14.19 -6.26
N ASP A 45 -7.15 -13.51 -7.27
CA ASP A 45 -8.17 -14.09 -8.15
C ASP A 45 -7.56 -14.96 -9.25
N GLY A 46 -6.45 -14.49 -9.84
CA GLY A 46 -5.84 -15.11 -11.01
C GLY A 46 -4.58 -15.92 -10.73
N ASN A 47 -4.10 -15.96 -9.48
CA ASN A 47 -2.82 -16.55 -9.05
C ASN A 47 -1.59 -16.04 -9.83
N ARG A 48 -1.70 -14.90 -10.52
CA ARG A 48 -0.68 -14.35 -11.43
C ARG A 48 -0.14 -13.03 -10.91
N TRP A 49 1.11 -12.74 -11.26
CA TRP A 49 1.71 -11.42 -11.03
C TRP A 49 1.44 -10.53 -12.24
N LEU A 50 1.20 -9.24 -12.00
CA LEU A 50 0.98 -8.27 -13.07
C LEU A 50 2.32 -8.01 -13.79
N SER A 51 2.40 -8.24 -15.10
CA SER A 51 3.67 -8.14 -15.85
C SER A 51 4.22 -6.72 -15.94
N SER A 52 3.36 -5.70 -15.86
CA SER A 52 3.74 -4.29 -15.92
C SER A 52 4.41 -3.76 -14.64
N VAL A 53 4.45 -4.55 -13.56
CA VAL A 53 5.02 -4.15 -12.28
C VAL A 53 6.12 -5.12 -11.85
N VAL A 54 7.21 -4.59 -11.30
CA VAL A 54 8.34 -5.39 -10.82
C VAL A 54 7.88 -6.45 -9.81
N ARG A 55 8.18 -7.72 -10.10
CA ARG A 55 7.71 -8.88 -9.32
C ARG A 55 8.13 -8.82 -7.85
N GLN A 56 9.34 -8.34 -7.55
CA GLN A 56 9.85 -8.24 -6.17
C GLN A 56 8.96 -7.33 -5.30
N ASN A 57 8.47 -6.22 -5.86
CA ASN A 57 7.57 -5.32 -5.16
C ASN A 57 6.23 -6.00 -4.87
N GLN A 58 5.65 -6.68 -5.86
CA GLN A 58 4.40 -7.42 -5.70
C GLN A 58 4.53 -8.54 -4.65
N GLN A 59 5.65 -9.26 -4.63
CA GLN A 59 5.93 -10.28 -3.62
C GLN A 59 6.02 -9.68 -2.22
N TYR A 60 6.69 -8.53 -2.09
CA TYR A 60 6.77 -7.81 -0.82
C TYR A 60 5.37 -7.41 -0.33
N TRP A 61 4.54 -6.82 -1.18
CA TRP A 61 3.16 -6.44 -0.83
C TRP A 61 2.32 -7.65 -0.42
N TYR A 62 2.43 -8.75 -1.17
CA TYR A 62 1.69 -9.97 -0.86
C TYR A 62 2.14 -10.59 0.46
N ARG A 63 3.44 -10.56 0.79
CA ARG A 63 3.95 -10.97 2.10
C ARG A 63 3.40 -10.10 3.23
N CYS A 64 3.32 -8.79 3.03
CA CYS A 64 2.70 -7.87 3.99
C CYS A 64 1.22 -8.21 4.21
N LEU A 65 0.46 -8.44 3.14
CA LEU A 65 -0.95 -8.85 3.22
C LEU A 65 -1.11 -10.17 3.97
N ARG A 66 -0.31 -11.20 3.64
CA ARG A 66 -0.35 -12.50 4.32
C ARG A 66 -0.07 -12.38 5.80
N LYS A 67 0.97 -11.62 6.18
CA LYS A 67 1.34 -11.39 7.59
C LYS A 67 0.26 -10.60 8.33
N TRP A 68 -0.39 -9.65 7.66
CA TRP A 68 -1.51 -8.92 8.25
C TRP A 68 -2.72 -9.84 8.44
N ALA A 69 -3.11 -10.61 7.42
CA ALA A 69 -4.23 -11.54 7.48
C ALA A 69 -4.03 -12.63 8.54
N SER A 70 -2.81 -13.17 8.67
CA SER A 70 -2.48 -14.18 9.68
C SER A 70 -2.56 -13.67 11.12
N ARG A 71 -2.54 -12.35 11.33
CA ARG A 71 -2.73 -11.73 12.65
C ARG A 71 -4.20 -11.53 13.00
N GLN A 72 -5.07 -11.46 11.99
CA GLN A 72 -6.52 -11.35 12.19
C GLN A 72 -7.16 -12.72 12.42
N ALA A 73 -6.69 -13.75 11.70
CA ALA A 73 -7.17 -15.12 11.82
C ALA A 73 -6.13 -16.11 11.26
N ASN A 74 -6.36 -17.41 11.43
CA ASN A 74 -5.55 -18.48 10.83
C ASN A 74 -5.79 -18.59 9.32
N VAL A 75 -5.27 -17.63 8.55
CA VAL A 75 -5.49 -17.49 7.10
C VAL A 75 -4.32 -18.07 6.31
N ILE A 76 -4.56 -19.16 5.58
CA ILE A 76 -3.55 -19.78 4.70
C ILE A 76 -3.32 -18.93 3.44
N LYS A 77 -4.42 -18.49 2.81
CA LYS A 77 -4.44 -17.66 1.59
C LYS A 77 -5.39 -16.45 1.78
N PRO A 78 -4.92 -15.22 1.60
CA PRO A 78 -5.78 -14.04 1.65
C PRO A 78 -6.82 -14.05 0.52
N ALA A 79 -8.05 -13.73 0.86
CA ALA A 79 -9.14 -13.42 -0.08
C ALA A 79 -9.34 -11.90 -0.25
N LEU A 80 -10.18 -11.48 -1.19
CA LEU A 80 -10.41 -10.06 -1.53
C LEU A 80 -10.84 -9.20 -0.34
N PHE A 81 -11.65 -9.73 0.59
CA PHE A 81 -12.05 -8.97 1.77
C PHE A 81 -10.86 -8.64 2.68
N HIS A 82 -9.85 -9.51 2.77
CA HIS A 82 -8.62 -9.23 3.51
C HIS A 82 -7.83 -8.11 2.84
N LEU A 83 -7.80 -8.08 1.49
CA LEU A 83 -7.15 -7.02 0.74
C LEU A 83 -7.85 -5.67 1.01
N LYS A 84 -9.18 -5.62 0.94
CA LYS A 84 -9.96 -4.40 1.20
C LYS A 84 -9.67 -3.85 2.60
N ALA A 85 -9.74 -4.70 3.63
CA ALA A 85 -9.45 -4.30 5.00
C ALA A 85 -7.97 -3.90 5.22
N PHE A 86 -7.03 -4.59 4.57
CA PHE A 86 -5.61 -4.24 4.60
C PHE A 86 -5.35 -2.86 3.98
N LEU A 87 -5.96 -2.54 2.84
CA LEU A 87 -5.81 -1.26 2.17
C LEU A 87 -6.43 -0.13 3.00
N LEU A 88 -7.63 -0.33 3.56
CA LEU A 88 -8.27 0.63 4.47
C LEU A 88 -7.38 1.01 5.65
N GLY A 89 -6.69 0.05 6.28
CA GLY A 89 -5.76 0.33 7.37
C GLY A 89 -4.45 1.00 6.95
N LYS A 90 -4.24 1.20 5.65
CA LYS A 90 -2.99 1.70 5.05
C LYS A 90 -3.16 3.04 4.33
N THR A 91 -4.40 3.43 4.02
CA THR A 91 -4.74 4.71 3.42
C THR A 91 -4.71 5.84 4.46
N SER A 92 -4.50 7.07 4.01
CA SER A 92 -4.68 8.25 4.87
C SER A 92 -6.18 8.49 5.11
N GLU A 93 -6.56 9.15 6.20
CA GLU A 93 -7.96 9.50 6.49
C GLU A 93 -8.59 10.37 5.38
N HIS A 94 -7.76 11.09 4.62
CA HIS A 94 -8.17 11.92 3.49
C HIS A 94 -8.16 11.19 2.13
N PHE A 95 -7.94 9.89 2.10
CA PHE A 95 -7.97 9.12 0.86
C PHE A 95 -9.37 8.52 0.70
N GLU A 96 -10.17 9.11 -0.19
CA GLU A 96 -11.38 8.48 -0.72
C GLU A 96 -10.92 7.31 -1.59
N PRO A 97 -11.13 6.07 -1.14
CA PRO A 97 -10.61 4.95 -1.86
C PRO A 97 -11.43 4.77 -3.13
N LEU A 98 -10.77 4.94 -4.28
CA LEU A 98 -11.22 4.37 -5.54
C LEU A 98 -11.14 2.84 -5.42
N PHE A 99 -12.04 2.27 -4.62
CA PHE A 99 -12.34 0.86 -4.64
C PHE A 99 -13.16 0.61 -5.89
N LEU A 100 -12.63 -0.25 -6.76
CA LEU A 100 -13.41 -0.93 -7.80
C LEU A 100 -14.75 -1.45 -7.25
#